data_AF-A0A6J6KRS5-F1
#
_entry.id   AF-A0A6J6KRS5-F1
#
_cell.length_a   1.000
_cell.length_b   1.000
_cell.length_c   1.000
_cell.angle_alpha   90.00
_cell.angle_beta   90.00
_cell.angle_gamma   90.00
#
_symmetry.space_group_name_H-M   'P 1'
#
loop_
_entity.id
_entity.type
_entity.pdbx_description
1 polymer ?
#
loop_
_entity_poly.entity_id
_entity_poly.type
_entity_poly.pdbx_seq_one_letter_code
_entity_poly.pdbx_strand_id
1 'polypeptide(L)'
;MLRYEAGLVTTSRGGVKGDVIIDAMEGYRSQLKQTRRHSLPLYSLMIATEVMPDSVFDAIGLEHGMTFADFRSLVIYGQRTADNRIAFGGRGAPYHWGSRVKPEFDRVPRVFSALHQTLVELFPSLAPYAITHNWGGVLGVPRDWHSSVTLDATTGIGRAGGYVGDGVGLSHLAGLTLADLVLGKTTSRTSLPLVGHQSPKWEPEPLRYVGATAAIVGVALADRIEARTGKPSLVSKLIAPLTGH
;
A
#
# COMPACT_ATOMS: atom_id res chain seq x y z
N MET A 1 -19.35 15.38 -8.46
CA MET A 1 -18.83 14.19 -7.75
C MET A 1 -18.40 13.18 -8.79
N LEU A 2 -17.21 12.58 -8.68
CA LEU A 2 -16.76 11.55 -9.62
C LEU A 2 -17.67 10.31 -9.49
N ARG A 3 -18.17 9.81 -10.61
CA ARG A 3 -18.88 8.53 -10.74
C ARG A 3 -18.68 7.99 -12.15
N TYR A 4 -18.88 6.71 -12.33
CA TYR A 4 -18.80 6.06 -13.63
C TYR A 4 -19.82 4.94 -13.73
N GLU A 5 -20.31 4.74 -14.94
CA GLU A 5 -21.24 3.70 -15.38
C GLU A 5 -20.89 3.33 -16.82
N ALA A 6 -21.51 2.29 -17.39
CA ALA A 6 -21.23 1.88 -18.76
C ALA A 6 -21.36 3.07 -19.73
N GLY A 7 -20.33 3.35 -20.51
CA GLY A 7 -20.33 4.43 -21.50
C GLY A 7 -20.13 5.86 -20.99
N LEU A 8 -20.10 6.11 -19.67
CA LEU A 8 -20.02 7.47 -19.12
C LEU A 8 -19.23 7.58 -17.80
N VAL A 9 -18.27 8.50 -17.78
CA VAL A 9 -17.63 9.01 -16.55
C VAL A 9 -18.13 10.42 -16.29
N THR A 10 -18.77 10.66 -15.14
CA THR A 10 -19.21 11.99 -14.71
C THR A 10 -18.20 12.58 -13.73
N THR A 11 -17.74 13.81 -13.98
CA THR A 11 -16.84 14.57 -13.11
C THR A 11 -17.51 15.86 -12.63
N SER A 12 -16.82 16.67 -11.82
CA SER A 12 -17.28 18.03 -11.49
C SER A 12 -17.22 19.00 -12.67
N ARG A 13 -16.50 18.65 -13.76
CA ARG A 13 -16.30 19.51 -14.93
C ARG A 13 -17.07 19.04 -16.17
N GLY A 14 -17.92 18.03 -16.03
CA GLY A 14 -18.69 17.45 -17.13
C GLY A 14 -18.52 15.94 -17.25
N GLY A 15 -19.14 15.38 -18.29
CA GLY A 15 -19.13 13.95 -18.60
C GLY A 15 -18.20 13.61 -19.76
N VAL A 16 -17.51 12.48 -19.67
CA VAL A 16 -16.69 11.90 -20.73
C VAL A 16 -17.32 10.56 -21.12
N LYS A 17 -17.63 10.39 -22.41
CA LYS A 17 -18.13 9.13 -22.95
C LYS A 17 -16.97 8.26 -23.43
N GLY A 18 -17.10 6.95 -23.29
CA GLY A 18 -16.14 5.99 -23.81
C GLY A 18 -16.66 4.57 -23.67
N ASP A 19 -16.37 3.75 -24.67
CA ASP A 19 -16.84 2.35 -24.72
C ASP A 19 -16.21 1.50 -23.61
N VAL A 20 -14.98 1.86 -23.21
CA VAL A 20 -14.24 1.20 -22.15
C VAL A 20 -13.83 2.20 -21.08
N ILE A 21 -14.12 1.88 -19.82
CA ILE A 21 -13.81 2.70 -18.65
C ILE A 21 -12.97 1.89 -17.67
N ILE A 22 -11.78 2.40 -17.35
CA ILE A 22 -10.85 1.72 -16.44
C ILE A 22 -10.83 2.41 -15.07
N ASP A 23 -11.22 1.69 -14.02
CA ASP A 23 -10.97 2.07 -12.62
C ASP A 23 -9.55 1.67 -12.21
N ALA A 24 -8.62 2.63 -12.32
CA ALA A 24 -7.24 2.53 -11.87
C ALA A 24 -6.95 3.51 -10.70
N MET A 25 -7.93 3.79 -9.84
CA MET A 25 -7.80 4.76 -8.74
C MET A 25 -7.15 4.17 -7.47
N GLU A 26 -6.81 2.89 -7.49
CA GLU A 26 -6.25 2.14 -6.36
C GLU A 26 -6.95 2.45 -5.01
N GLY A 27 -6.22 2.79 -3.94
CA GLY A 27 -6.78 3.13 -2.63
C GLY A 27 -7.80 4.27 -2.64
N TYR A 28 -7.75 5.18 -3.62
CA TYR A 28 -8.71 6.29 -3.74
C TYR A 28 -10.10 5.84 -4.21
N ARG A 29 -10.24 4.62 -4.75
CA ARG A 29 -11.55 4.08 -5.12
C ARG A 29 -12.50 3.90 -3.93
N SER A 30 -11.95 3.87 -2.72
CA SER A 30 -12.72 3.87 -1.48
C SER A 30 -13.55 5.16 -1.31
N GLN A 31 -13.21 6.24 -2.03
CA GLN A 31 -13.91 7.52 -2.00
C GLN A 31 -15.17 7.55 -2.87
N LEU A 32 -15.37 6.56 -3.75
CA LEU A 32 -16.57 6.49 -4.59
C LEU A 32 -17.66 5.66 -3.92
N LYS A 33 -18.90 6.19 -3.91
CA LYS A 33 -20.07 5.51 -3.29
C LYS A 33 -20.24 4.07 -3.78
N GLN A 34 -20.03 3.84 -5.08
CA GLN A 34 -20.19 2.54 -5.74
C GLN A 34 -19.09 1.51 -5.41
N THR A 35 -17.92 1.94 -4.95
CA THR A 35 -16.76 1.05 -4.69
C THR A 35 -16.18 1.18 -3.28
N ARG A 36 -16.81 1.96 -2.39
CA ARG A 36 -16.33 2.30 -1.03
C ARG A 36 -15.99 1.13 -0.10
N ARG A 37 -16.44 -0.09 -0.44
CA ARG A 37 -16.19 -1.33 0.33
C ARG A 37 -15.30 -2.33 -0.42
N HIS A 38 -14.84 -2.01 -1.62
CA HIS A 38 -14.00 -2.93 -2.41
C HIS A 38 -12.54 -2.89 -1.99
N SER A 39 -12.13 -1.86 -1.27
CA SER A 39 -10.75 -1.67 -0.83
C SER A 39 -10.73 -0.88 0.48
N LEU A 40 -9.84 -1.28 1.39
CA LEU A 40 -9.53 -0.59 2.63
C LEU A 40 -8.31 0.31 2.37
N PRO A 41 -8.46 1.64 2.46
CA PRO A 41 -7.32 2.54 2.31
C PRO A 41 -6.45 2.47 3.57
N LEU A 42 -5.24 1.96 3.41
CA LEU A 42 -4.19 1.99 4.43
C LEU A 42 -3.09 2.96 3.99
N TYR A 43 -2.40 3.57 4.95
CA TYR A 43 -1.34 4.52 4.68
C TYR A 43 0.02 3.88 4.88
N SER A 44 0.90 4.07 3.89
CA SER A 44 2.33 3.83 4.04
C SER A 44 3.06 5.15 4.12
N LEU A 45 3.92 5.28 5.12
CA LEU A 45 4.66 6.51 5.40
C LEU A 45 6.15 6.26 5.23
N MET A 46 6.85 7.27 4.74
CA MET A 46 8.26 7.17 4.37
C MET A 46 9.05 8.39 4.83
N ILE A 47 10.35 8.16 5.09
CA ILE A 47 11.37 9.16 5.35
C ILE A 47 12.52 8.99 4.37
N ALA A 48 13.29 10.06 4.16
CA ALA A 48 14.61 9.95 3.52
C ALA A 48 15.65 10.79 4.23
N THR A 49 16.86 10.23 4.33
CA THR A 49 18.03 10.92 4.88
C THR A 49 18.50 12.05 3.96
N GLU A 50 19.40 12.89 4.44
CA GLU A 50 20.30 13.66 3.57
C GLU A 50 21.16 12.75 2.68
N VAL A 51 21.82 13.35 1.69
CA VAL A 51 22.81 12.65 0.85
C VAL A 51 24.03 12.34 1.72
N MET A 52 24.48 11.08 1.70
CA MET A 52 25.58 10.59 2.50
C MET A 52 26.78 10.20 1.63
N PRO A 53 28.02 10.24 2.16
CA PRO A 53 29.18 9.73 1.46
C PRO A 53 29.08 8.22 1.19
N ASP A 54 29.69 7.75 0.09
CA ASP A 54 29.75 6.32 -0.25
C ASP A 54 30.32 5.47 0.90
N SER A 55 31.29 5.99 1.65
CA SER A 55 31.92 5.31 2.78
C SER A 55 30.94 4.88 3.88
N VAL A 56 29.80 5.58 4.04
CA VAL A 56 28.73 5.18 4.96
C VAL A 56 28.09 3.89 4.49
N PHE A 57 27.79 3.81 3.20
CA PHE A 57 27.16 2.66 2.59
C PHE A 57 28.11 1.46 2.47
N ASP A 58 29.40 1.71 2.21
CA ASP A 58 30.44 0.68 2.22
C ASP A 58 30.56 0.04 3.61
N ALA A 59 30.50 0.86 4.67
CA ALA A 59 30.53 0.37 6.05
C ALA A 59 29.27 -0.42 6.44
N ILE A 60 28.10 -0.03 5.90
CA ILE A 60 26.83 -0.75 6.10
C ILE A 60 26.77 -2.03 5.23
N GLY A 61 27.48 -2.06 4.10
CA GLY A 61 27.37 -3.12 3.10
C GLY A 61 26.13 -2.99 2.21
N LEU A 62 25.65 -1.76 1.96
CA LEU A 62 24.45 -1.50 1.15
C LEU A 62 24.82 -0.88 -0.21
N GLU A 63 24.91 -1.71 -1.24
CA GLU A 63 25.24 -1.27 -2.60
C GLU A 63 24.11 -0.44 -3.24
N HIS A 64 24.43 0.31 -4.30
CA HIS A 64 23.46 1.12 -5.03
C HIS A 64 22.28 0.27 -5.54
N GLY A 65 21.07 0.73 -5.25
CA GLY A 65 19.83 0.05 -5.68
C GLY A 65 19.46 -1.18 -4.83
N MET A 66 20.28 -1.57 -3.85
CA MET A 66 19.88 -2.63 -2.92
C MET A 66 18.72 -2.17 -2.03
N THR A 67 17.79 -3.09 -1.84
CA THR A 67 16.66 -2.96 -0.93
C THR A 67 16.88 -3.84 0.29
N PHE A 68 16.26 -3.49 1.41
CA PHE A 68 16.28 -4.27 2.64
C PHE A 68 14.94 -4.17 3.38
N ALA A 69 14.65 -5.17 4.19
CA ALA A 69 13.50 -5.24 5.09
C ALA A 69 13.92 -6.05 6.33
N ASP A 70 13.10 -6.07 7.38
CA ASP A 70 13.29 -6.95 8.54
C ASP A 70 12.07 -7.88 8.74
N PHE A 71 12.14 -8.72 9.78
CA PHE A 71 11.10 -9.70 10.12
C PHE A 71 10.07 -9.19 11.14
N ARG A 72 9.96 -7.87 11.37
CA ARG A 72 8.95 -7.33 12.30
C ARG A 72 7.53 -7.50 11.74
N SER A 73 6.54 -7.55 12.63
CA SER A 73 5.13 -7.62 12.21
C SER A 73 4.69 -6.31 11.54
N LEU A 74 5.23 -5.18 11.98
CA LEU A 74 5.13 -3.91 11.26
C LEU A 74 6.16 -3.88 10.13
N VAL A 75 5.73 -4.27 8.94
CA VAL A 75 6.58 -4.30 7.74
C VAL A 75 7.28 -2.96 7.55
N ILE A 76 8.61 -3.01 7.55
CA ILE A 76 9.51 -1.95 7.13
C ILE A 76 10.23 -2.34 5.84
N TYR A 77 10.60 -1.33 5.07
CA TYR A 77 11.35 -1.52 3.84
C TYR A 77 12.22 -0.29 3.59
N GLY A 78 13.43 -0.51 3.08
CA GLY A 78 14.37 0.55 2.77
C GLY A 78 15.15 0.27 1.51
N GLN A 79 15.75 1.32 0.95
CA GLN A 79 16.67 1.21 -0.17
C GLN A 79 17.73 2.30 -0.12
N ARG A 80 18.90 2.00 -0.70
CA ARG A 80 19.85 3.03 -1.12
C ARG A 80 19.38 3.63 -2.43
N THR A 81 19.10 4.93 -2.41
CA THR A 81 18.70 5.71 -3.59
C THR A 81 19.89 6.00 -4.51
N ALA A 82 19.61 6.37 -5.76
CA ALA A 82 20.63 6.69 -6.76
C ALA A 82 21.54 7.84 -6.33
N ASP A 83 21.02 8.80 -5.57
CA ASP A 83 21.73 9.97 -5.05
C ASP A 83 22.24 9.79 -3.62
N ASN A 84 22.45 8.54 -3.16
CA ASN A 84 23.08 8.24 -1.87
C ASN A 84 22.31 8.70 -0.63
N ARG A 85 20.99 8.53 -0.64
CA ARG A 85 20.15 8.57 0.56
C ARG A 85 19.67 7.18 0.93
N ILE A 86 19.26 7.02 2.18
CA ILE A 86 18.36 5.93 2.55
C ILE A 86 16.93 6.45 2.45
N ALA A 87 16.13 5.82 1.59
CA ALA A 87 14.68 5.96 1.59
C ALA A 87 14.10 4.80 2.38
N PHE A 88 13.36 5.09 3.44
CA PHE A 88 12.92 4.10 4.42
C PHE A 88 11.45 4.31 4.77
N GLY A 89 10.66 3.25 4.68
CA GLY A 89 9.22 3.27 4.86
C GLY A 89 8.71 2.16 5.75
N GLY A 90 7.48 2.32 6.21
CA GLY A 90 6.81 1.31 7.00
C GLY A 90 5.34 1.63 7.24
N ARG A 91 4.64 0.64 7.78
CA ARG A 91 3.22 0.75 8.16
C ARG A 91 3.08 1.30 9.59
N GLY A 92 1.86 1.61 10.02
CA GLY A 92 1.58 2.05 11.40
C GLY A 92 0.78 3.34 11.53
N ALA A 93 0.45 3.97 10.40
CA ALA A 93 -0.54 5.03 10.37
C ALA A 93 -1.94 4.50 10.74
N PRO A 94 -2.76 5.30 11.44
CA PRO A 94 -4.09 4.86 11.86
C PRO A 94 -5.03 4.68 10.67
N TYR A 95 -5.99 3.76 10.80
CA TYR A 95 -7.13 3.73 9.90
C TYR A 95 -8.09 4.88 10.22
N HIS A 96 -8.64 5.51 9.18
CA HIS A 96 -9.56 6.64 9.32
C HIS A 96 -11.01 6.21 9.08
N TRP A 97 -11.90 6.58 10.01
CA TRP A 97 -13.33 6.30 9.94
C TRP A 97 -13.94 6.61 8.57
N GLY A 98 -14.74 5.68 8.05
CA GLY A 98 -15.43 5.81 6.77
C GLY A 98 -14.51 5.65 5.56
N SER A 99 -13.31 5.08 5.75
CA SER A 99 -12.28 4.97 4.71
C SER A 99 -11.90 6.33 4.12
N ARG A 100 -11.96 7.41 4.90
CA ARG A 100 -11.68 8.76 4.40
C ARG A 100 -10.22 8.87 3.97
N VAL A 101 -9.99 9.43 2.79
CA VAL A 101 -8.66 9.76 2.29
C VAL A 101 -8.52 11.25 2.20
N LYS A 102 -7.47 11.79 2.82
CA LYS A 102 -7.22 13.22 2.86
C LYS A 102 -5.73 13.55 2.93
N PRO A 103 -5.28 14.69 2.37
CA PRO A 103 -3.87 15.08 2.41
C PRO A 103 -3.28 15.16 3.81
N GLU A 104 -4.07 15.57 4.83
CA GLU A 104 -3.58 15.63 6.21
C GLU A 104 -3.22 14.25 6.79
N PHE A 105 -3.74 13.15 6.23
CA PHE A 105 -3.46 11.80 6.69
C PHE A 105 -2.13 11.24 6.17
N ASP A 106 -1.55 11.88 5.14
CA ASP A 106 -0.20 11.56 4.64
C ASP A 106 0.91 12.00 5.60
N ARG A 107 0.56 12.69 6.70
CA ARG A 107 1.51 13.26 7.66
C ARG A 107 1.18 12.84 9.08
N VAL A 108 1.94 11.88 9.60
CA VAL A 108 1.79 11.41 10.99
C VAL A 108 3.14 11.53 11.70
N PRO A 109 3.40 12.65 12.41
CA PRO A 109 4.70 12.93 13.03
C PRO A 109 5.24 11.78 13.89
N ARG A 110 4.37 11.14 14.68
CA ARG A 110 4.73 9.99 15.52
C ARG A 110 5.28 8.81 14.71
N VAL A 111 4.71 8.53 13.53
CA VAL A 111 5.17 7.44 12.67
C VAL A 111 6.52 7.80 12.04
N PHE A 112 6.71 9.06 11.60
CA PHE A 112 8.01 9.50 11.09
C PHE A 112 9.11 9.40 12.14
N SER A 113 8.82 9.77 13.40
CA SER A 113 9.75 9.58 14.51
C SER A 113 10.07 8.10 14.76
N ALA A 114 9.06 7.22 14.70
CA ALA A 114 9.26 5.77 14.87
C ALA A 114 10.08 5.13 13.73
N LEU A 115 9.87 5.59 12.48
CA LEU A 115 10.67 5.19 11.33
C LEU A 115 12.13 5.61 11.50
N HIS A 116 12.38 6.83 11.94
CA HIS A 116 13.74 7.31 12.18
C HIS A 116 14.42 6.51 13.30
N GLN A 117 13.72 6.25 14.41
CA GLN A 117 14.23 5.40 15.49
C GLN A 117 14.58 4.00 14.98
N THR A 118 13.68 3.37 14.23
CA THR A 118 13.92 2.04 13.66
C THR A 118 15.11 2.04 12.70
N LEU A 119 15.27 3.07 11.88
CA LEU A 119 16.40 3.18 10.97
C LEU A 119 17.75 3.22 11.74
N VAL A 120 17.82 3.99 12.82
CA VAL A 120 19.01 4.09 13.68
C VAL A 120 19.23 2.81 14.49
N GLU A 121 18.17 2.10 14.89
CA GLU A 121 18.28 0.78 15.53
C GLU A 121 18.92 -0.25 14.59
N LEU A 122 18.55 -0.24 13.30
CA LEU A 122 19.12 -1.14 12.29
C LEU A 122 20.56 -0.75 11.92
N PHE A 123 20.82 0.55 11.80
CA PHE A 123 22.12 1.08 11.41
C PHE A 123 22.52 2.24 12.31
N PRO A 124 23.18 1.96 13.45
CA PRO A 124 23.58 2.98 14.42
C PRO A 124 24.49 4.07 13.83
N SER A 125 25.26 3.75 12.78
CA SER A 125 26.10 4.70 12.04
C SER A 125 25.31 5.82 11.36
N LEU A 126 23.99 5.67 11.21
CA LEU A 126 23.12 6.67 10.60
C LEU A 126 22.64 7.76 11.56
N ALA A 127 22.84 7.60 12.88
CA ALA A 127 22.38 8.56 13.89
C ALA A 127 22.81 10.02 13.67
N PRO A 128 24.01 10.33 13.12
CA PRO A 128 24.43 11.70 12.86
C PRO A 128 23.73 12.37 11.67
N TYR A 129 23.06 11.61 10.79
CA TYR A 129 22.53 12.13 9.53
C TYR A 129 21.08 12.57 9.66
N ALA A 130 20.77 13.73 9.08
CA ALA A 130 19.45 14.33 9.15
C ALA A 130 18.42 13.60 8.27
N ILE A 131 17.18 13.55 8.75
CA ILE A 131 16.02 13.24 7.91
C ILE A 131 15.57 14.52 7.21
N THR A 132 15.70 14.55 5.88
CA THR A 132 15.40 15.75 5.07
C THR A 132 14.03 15.68 4.40
N HIS A 133 13.48 14.48 4.23
CA HIS A 133 12.20 14.27 3.58
C HIS A 133 11.31 13.36 4.41
N ASN A 134 10.01 13.65 4.37
CA ASN A 134 8.95 12.75 4.82
C ASN A 134 7.76 12.87 3.88
N TRP A 135 7.07 11.76 3.64
CA TRP A 135 5.86 11.72 2.84
C TRP A 135 5.01 10.49 3.19
N GLY A 136 3.80 10.48 2.66
CA GLY A 136 2.85 9.40 2.86
C GLY A 136 2.01 9.18 1.62
N GLY A 137 1.35 8.04 1.56
CA GLY A 137 0.38 7.77 0.53
C GLY A 137 -0.54 6.62 0.90
N VAL A 138 -1.72 6.62 0.28
CA VAL A 138 -2.71 5.57 0.45
C VAL A 138 -2.44 4.41 -0.51
N LEU A 139 -2.58 3.20 0.00
CA LEU A 139 -2.70 1.96 -0.76
C LEU A 139 -4.05 1.31 -0.49
N GLY A 140 -4.54 0.59 -1.47
CA GLY A 140 -5.80 -0.12 -1.40
C GLY A 140 -5.59 -1.60 -1.05
N VAL A 141 -6.19 -2.03 0.06
CA VAL A 141 -6.15 -3.44 0.47
C VAL A 141 -7.52 -4.08 0.22
N PRO A 142 -7.64 -5.06 -0.69
CA PRO A 142 -8.85 -5.86 -0.83
C PRO A 142 -9.03 -6.81 0.36
N ARG A 143 -10.24 -7.30 0.60
CA ARG A 143 -10.58 -8.05 1.83
C ARG A 143 -9.80 -9.35 2.00
N ASP A 144 -9.36 -9.94 0.90
CA ASP A 144 -8.57 -11.16 0.81
C ASP A 144 -7.10 -10.91 0.48
N TRP A 145 -6.65 -9.66 0.45
CA TRP A 145 -5.26 -9.28 0.17
C TRP A 145 -4.72 -9.70 -1.21
N HIS A 146 -5.61 -10.03 -2.16
CA HIS A 146 -5.21 -10.40 -3.53
C HIS A 146 -5.40 -9.25 -4.52
N SER A 147 -4.38 -8.99 -5.34
CA SER A 147 -4.50 -8.11 -6.50
C SER A 147 -5.49 -8.67 -7.52
N SER A 148 -6.17 -7.80 -8.26
CA SER A 148 -6.98 -8.25 -9.40
C SER A 148 -6.94 -7.33 -10.60
N VAL A 149 -7.14 -7.96 -11.77
CA VAL A 149 -7.40 -7.30 -13.05
C VAL A 149 -8.72 -7.86 -13.56
N THR A 150 -9.71 -7.01 -13.83
CA THR A 150 -11.02 -7.44 -14.33
C THR A 150 -11.44 -6.56 -15.49
N LEU A 151 -12.11 -7.13 -16.48
CA LEU A 151 -12.84 -6.40 -17.52
C LEU A 151 -14.21 -7.06 -17.69
N ASP A 152 -15.28 -6.31 -17.49
CA ASP A 152 -16.63 -6.75 -17.83
C ASP A 152 -16.93 -6.35 -19.28
N ALA A 153 -16.98 -7.34 -20.17
CA ALA A 153 -17.23 -7.14 -21.59
C ALA A 153 -18.64 -6.61 -21.89
N THR A 154 -19.60 -6.77 -20.98
CA THR A 154 -20.98 -6.29 -21.16
C THR A 154 -21.08 -4.80 -20.87
N THR A 155 -20.40 -4.34 -19.82
CA THR A 155 -20.45 -2.93 -19.40
C THR A 155 -19.30 -2.08 -19.91
N GLY A 156 -18.23 -2.72 -20.41
CA GLY A 156 -16.98 -2.06 -20.79
C GLY A 156 -16.16 -1.57 -19.59
N ILE A 157 -16.53 -1.96 -18.37
CA ILE A 157 -15.85 -1.48 -17.15
C ILE A 157 -14.72 -2.44 -16.78
N GLY A 158 -13.50 -1.92 -16.82
CA GLY A 158 -12.30 -2.60 -16.35
C GLY A 158 -11.76 -2.04 -15.04
N ARG A 159 -10.87 -2.80 -14.40
CA ARG A 159 -10.22 -2.44 -13.14
C ARG A 159 -8.87 -3.12 -13.02
N ALA A 160 -7.93 -2.41 -12.42
CA ALA A 160 -6.70 -2.98 -11.90
C ALA A 160 -6.40 -2.36 -10.52
N GLY A 161 -5.97 -3.16 -9.55
CA GLY A 161 -5.63 -2.65 -8.23
C GLY A 161 -5.52 -3.72 -7.15
N GLY A 162 -5.52 -3.26 -5.89
CA GLY A 162 -5.36 -4.15 -4.75
C GLY A 162 -3.97 -4.75 -4.66
N TYR A 163 -2.93 -3.97 -4.99
CA TYR A 163 -1.56 -4.49 -5.13
C TYR A 163 -0.85 -4.77 -3.80
N VAL A 164 -1.46 -4.40 -2.67
CA VAL A 164 -1.07 -4.84 -1.32
C VAL A 164 0.37 -4.47 -0.86
N GLY A 165 1.10 -3.67 -1.63
CA GLY A 165 2.47 -3.24 -1.32
C GLY A 165 3.41 -3.38 -2.51
N ASP A 166 3.07 -4.24 -3.47
CA ASP A 166 3.89 -4.55 -4.65
C ASP A 166 3.47 -3.79 -5.90
N GLY A 167 2.73 -2.68 -5.71
CA GLY A 167 2.04 -1.98 -6.79
C GLY A 167 2.93 -1.33 -7.84
N VAL A 168 4.16 -0.96 -7.51
CA VAL A 168 5.08 -0.33 -8.48
C VAL A 168 5.37 -1.29 -9.64
N GLY A 169 5.78 -2.52 -9.35
CA GLY A 169 6.01 -3.54 -10.38
C GLY A 169 4.72 -4.14 -10.92
N LEU A 170 3.77 -4.47 -10.03
CA LEU A 170 2.56 -5.20 -10.42
C LEU A 170 1.60 -4.35 -11.27
N SER A 171 1.60 -3.02 -11.12
CA SER A 171 0.79 -2.12 -11.95
C SER A 171 1.21 -2.15 -13.42
N HIS A 172 2.51 -2.34 -13.72
CA HIS A 172 2.99 -2.50 -15.09
C HIS A 172 2.40 -3.76 -15.74
N LEU A 173 2.52 -4.92 -15.06
CA LEU A 173 1.92 -6.16 -15.52
C LEU A 173 0.40 -6.01 -15.67
N ALA A 174 -0.26 -5.43 -14.68
CA ALA A 174 -1.70 -5.23 -14.68
C ALA A 174 -2.17 -4.34 -15.84
N GLY A 175 -1.44 -3.27 -16.14
CA GLY A 175 -1.73 -2.38 -17.27
C GLY A 175 -1.61 -3.09 -18.61
N LEU A 176 -0.54 -3.88 -18.82
CA LEU A 176 -0.36 -4.68 -20.04
C LEU A 176 -1.46 -5.74 -20.19
N THR A 177 -1.81 -6.42 -19.09
CA THR A 177 -2.89 -7.41 -19.07
C THR A 177 -4.23 -6.76 -19.41
N LEU A 178 -4.53 -5.60 -18.81
CA LEU A 178 -5.78 -4.88 -19.07
C LEU A 178 -5.85 -4.39 -20.52
N ALA A 179 -4.73 -3.93 -21.09
CA ALA A 179 -4.66 -3.57 -22.50
C ALA A 179 -4.96 -4.77 -23.42
N ASP A 180 -4.40 -5.95 -23.13
CA ASP A 180 -4.72 -7.18 -23.88
C ASP A 180 -6.20 -7.54 -23.78
N LEU A 181 -6.79 -7.47 -22.57
CA LEU A 181 -8.21 -7.74 -22.33
C LEU A 181 -9.11 -6.76 -23.11
N VAL A 182 -8.79 -5.47 -23.08
CA VAL A 182 -9.53 -4.43 -23.82
C VAL A 182 -9.46 -4.65 -25.32
N LEU A 183 -8.33 -5.13 -25.83
CA LEU A 183 -8.15 -5.48 -27.24
C LEU A 183 -8.73 -6.86 -27.61
N GLY A 184 -9.35 -7.58 -26.66
CA GLY A 184 -9.88 -8.92 -26.89
C GLY A 184 -8.82 -9.97 -27.20
N LYS A 185 -7.56 -9.73 -26.79
CA LYS A 185 -6.44 -10.65 -27.05
C LYS A 185 -6.36 -11.72 -25.97
N THR A 186 -6.11 -12.96 -26.38
CA THR A 186 -5.73 -14.04 -25.47
C THR A 186 -4.22 -14.15 -25.45
N THR A 187 -3.60 -13.84 -24.31
CA THR A 187 -2.15 -13.90 -24.09
C THR A 187 -1.84 -14.65 -22.80
N SER A 188 -0.56 -14.97 -22.57
CA SER A 188 -0.12 -15.56 -21.30
C SER A 188 -0.42 -14.69 -20.09
N ARG A 189 -0.51 -13.37 -20.28
CA ARG A 189 -0.89 -12.42 -19.23
C ARG A 189 -2.38 -12.49 -18.88
N THR A 190 -3.24 -12.68 -19.88
CA THR A 190 -4.70 -12.78 -19.67
C THR A 190 -5.13 -14.08 -19.01
N SER A 191 -4.25 -15.09 -18.96
CA SER A 191 -4.48 -16.36 -18.26
C SER A 191 -3.96 -16.38 -16.81
N LEU A 192 -3.39 -15.27 -16.32
CA LEU A 192 -2.87 -15.22 -14.95
C LEU A 192 -4.01 -15.27 -13.92
N PRO A 193 -3.79 -15.88 -12.74
CA PRO A 193 -4.85 -16.08 -11.73
C PRO A 193 -5.42 -14.79 -11.14
N LEU A 194 -4.72 -13.65 -11.27
CA LEU A 194 -5.28 -12.35 -10.87
C LEU A 194 -6.38 -11.84 -11.82
N VAL A 195 -6.48 -12.41 -13.03
CA VAL A 195 -7.46 -12.00 -14.04
C VAL A 195 -8.82 -12.59 -13.71
N GLY A 196 -9.83 -11.72 -13.58
CA GLY A 196 -11.18 -12.12 -13.20
C GLY A 196 -11.37 -12.32 -11.69
N HIS A 197 -10.30 -12.23 -10.88
CA HIS A 197 -10.40 -12.37 -9.42
C HIS A 197 -11.29 -11.29 -8.81
N GLN A 198 -12.20 -11.71 -7.93
CA GLN A 198 -13.14 -10.83 -7.24
C GLN A 198 -13.05 -11.01 -5.73
N SER A 199 -12.39 -10.06 -5.08
CA SER A 199 -12.31 -10.04 -3.63
C SER A 199 -13.66 -9.75 -2.97
N PRO A 200 -13.94 -10.34 -1.79
CA PRO A 200 -15.09 -9.97 -0.99
C PRO A 200 -15.12 -8.49 -0.64
N LYS A 201 -16.31 -7.95 -0.38
CA LYS A 201 -16.46 -6.58 0.11
C LYS A 201 -16.06 -6.51 1.58
N TRP A 202 -15.27 -5.50 1.95
CA TRP A 202 -15.04 -5.14 3.34
C TRP A 202 -16.34 -4.89 4.09
N GLU A 203 -16.35 -5.11 5.40
CA GLU A 203 -17.48 -4.92 6.29
C GLU A 203 -17.99 -3.47 6.26
N PRO A 204 -19.28 -3.21 6.55
CA PRO A 204 -19.77 -1.85 6.75
C PRO A 204 -19.20 -1.25 8.06
N GLU A 205 -19.25 0.07 8.19
CA GLU A 205 -18.95 0.73 9.48
C GLU A 205 -20.11 0.47 10.47
N PRO A 206 -19.84 0.31 11.79
CA PRO A 206 -18.55 0.48 12.49
C PRO A 206 -17.61 -0.73 12.45
N LEU A 207 -18.05 -1.90 11.98
CA LEU A 207 -17.31 -3.16 12.12
C LEU A 207 -15.93 -3.08 11.46
N ARG A 208 -15.86 -2.46 10.28
CA ARG A 208 -14.60 -2.25 9.56
C ARG A 208 -13.62 -1.37 10.34
N TYR A 209 -14.06 -0.23 10.86
CA TYR A 209 -13.21 0.65 11.67
C TYR A 209 -12.67 -0.06 12.91
N VAL A 210 -13.52 -0.79 13.62
CA VAL A 210 -13.11 -1.55 14.81
C VAL A 210 -12.09 -2.62 14.43
N GLY A 211 -12.36 -3.42 13.39
CA GLY A 211 -11.46 -4.47 12.92
C GLY A 211 -10.11 -3.94 12.45
N ALA A 212 -10.10 -2.91 11.60
CA ALA A 212 -8.87 -2.30 11.09
C ALA A 212 -8.04 -1.64 12.21
N THR A 213 -8.69 -0.93 13.12
CA THR A 213 -8.00 -0.31 14.26
C THR A 213 -7.43 -1.36 15.19
N ALA A 214 -8.19 -2.43 15.49
CA ALA A 214 -7.73 -3.54 16.32
C ALA A 214 -6.53 -4.26 15.69
N ALA A 215 -6.54 -4.49 14.37
CA ALA A 215 -5.41 -5.08 13.66
C ALA A 215 -4.16 -4.19 13.76
N ILE A 216 -4.27 -2.89 13.46
CA ILE A 216 -3.14 -1.94 13.53
C ILE A 216 -2.56 -1.85 14.96
N VAL A 217 -3.43 -1.72 15.96
CA VAL A 217 -3.01 -1.67 17.38
C VAL A 217 -2.40 -3.00 17.81
N GLY A 218 -2.97 -4.12 17.35
CA GLY A 218 -2.47 -5.46 17.63
C GLY A 218 -1.07 -5.69 17.09
N VAL A 219 -0.78 -5.28 15.84
CA VAL A 219 0.56 -5.34 15.24
C VAL A 219 1.55 -4.56 16.08
N ALA A 220 1.23 -3.30 16.40
CA ALA A 220 2.11 -2.44 17.20
C ALA A 220 2.33 -2.93 18.64
N LEU A 221 1.41 -3.74 19.17
CA LEU A 221 1.55 -4.39 20.48
C LEU A 221 2.40 -5.66 20.37
N ALA A 222 2.19 -6.47 19.34
CA ALA A 222 2.97 -7.67 19.06
C ALA A 222 4.47 -7.33 18.96
N ASP A 223 4.83 -6.31 18.17
CA ASP A 223 6.24 -5.90 18.02
C ASP A 223 6.84 -5.43 19.35
N ARG A 224 6.09 -4.73 20.20
CA ARG A 224 6.57 -4.31 21.53
C ARG A 224 6.80 -5.48 22.47
N ILE A 225 5.96 -6.52 22.38
CA ILE A 225 6.12 -7.74 23.18
C ILE A 225 7.34 -8.51 22.67
N GLU A 226 7.48 -8.69 21.35
CA GLU A 226 8.58 -9.42 20.74
C GLU A 226 9.92 -8.74 21.00
N ALA A 227 10.02 -7.41 20.85
CA ALA A 227 11.22 -6.64 21.15
C ALA A 227 11.65 -6.73 22.63
N ARG A 228 10.70 -6.87 23.56
CA ARG A 228 11.00 -7.01 25.00
C ARG A 228 11.33 -8.44 25.43
N THR A 229 10.74 -9.43 24.76
CA THR A 229 10.77 -10.83 25.23
C THR A 229 11.64 -11.74 24.38
N GLY A 230 12.01 -11.33 23.16
CA GLY A 230 12.72 -12.15 22.19
C GLY A 230 11.94 -13.38 21.72
N LYS A 231 10.61 -13.44 21.98
CA LYS A 231 9.75 -14.59 21.67
C LYS A 231 8.54 -14.16 20.84
N PRO A 232 8.10 -14.97 19.86
CA PRO A 232 6.90 -14.66 19.08
C PRO A 232 5.67 -14.40 19.95
N SER A 233 4.95 -13.31 19.67
CA SER A 233 3.78 -12.91 20.46
C SER A 233 2.54 -13.72 20.11
N LEU A 234 1.75 -14.10 21.12
CA LEU A 234 0.41 -14.68 20.91
C LEU A 234 -0.53 -13.70 20.20
N VAL A 235 -0.30 -12.40 20.32
CA VAL A 235 -1.05 -11.36 19.60
C VAL A 235 -0.80 -11.44 18.10
N SER A 236 0.44 -11.74 17.67
CA SER A 236 0.80 -11.92 16.25
C SER A 236 -0.01 -13.07 15.61
N LYS A 237 -0.16 -14.20 16.33
CA LYS A 237 -0.98 -15.34 15.87
C LYS A 237 -2.47 -15.02 15.76
N LEU A 238 -2.99 -14.14 16.62
CA LEU A 238 -4.41 -13.77 16.63
C LEU A 238 -4.77 -12.76 15.54
N ILE A 239 -3.81 -11.95 15.07
CA ILE A 239 -4.03 -10.91 14.05
C ILE A 239 -3.60 -11.33 12.63
N ALA A 240 -2.89 -12.45 12.47
CA ALA A 240 -2.48 -13.02 11.18
C ALA A 240 -3.62 -13.04 10.13
N PRO A 241 -4.83 -13.55 10.43
CA PRO A 241 -5.96 -13.52 9.48
C PRO A 241 -6.45 -12.12 9.07
N LEU A 242 -6.12 -11.09 9.85
CA LEU A 242 -6.48 -9.69 9.59
C LEU A 242 -5.37 -8.89 8.90
N THR A 243 -4.16 -9.46 8.82
CA THR A 243 -2.95 -8.79 8.32
C THR A 243 -2.37 -9.43 7.05
N GLY A 244 -2.94 -10.55 6.60
CA GLY A 244 -2.59 -11.19 5.32
C GLY A 244 -1.33 -12.05 5.38
N HIS A 245 -0.92 -12.50 6.59
CA HIS A 245 0.18 -13.42 6.84
C HIS A 245 -0.30 -14.68 7.55
#